data_AF-A0A396JNF2-F1
#
_entry.id   AF-A0A396JNF2-F1
#
_cell.length_a   1.000
_cell.length_b   1.000
_cell.length_c   1.000
_cell.angle_alpha   90.00
_cell.angle_beta   90.00
_cell.angle_gamma   90.00
#
_symmetry.space_group_name_H-M   'P 1'
#
loop_
_entity.id
_entity.type
_entity.pdbx_description
1 polymer ?
#
loop_
_entity_poly.entity_id
_entity_poly.type
_entity_poly.pdbx_seq_one_letter_code
_entity_poly.pdbx_strand_id
1 'polypeptide(L)'
;METQILSRMYPCKECADHFKEVLRSNPVQAGSHAEFSQWLCHVHNVVNRSISKPIFPCERVDARWGKLDCEQNACEIIGSISIFGKIW
;
A
#
# COMPACT_ATOMS: atom_id res chain seq x y z
N MET A 1 -11.82 -2.50 14.05
CA MET A 1 -11.30 -3.60 13.19
C MET A 1 -9.85 -3.84 13.57
N GLU A 2 -9.53 -4.99 14.17
CA GLU A 2 -8.19 -5.27 14.70
C GLU A 2 -7.26 -5.82 13.62
N THR A 3 -6.52 -4.97 12.92
CA THR A 3 -5.47 -5.40 11.98
C THR A 3 -4.34 -6.21 12.64
N GLN A 4 -4.31 -6.26 13.98
CA GLN A 4 -3.40 -7.08 14.76
C GLN A 4 -3.51 -8.59 14.43
N ILE A 5 -4.68 -9.07 13.99
CA ILE A 5 -4.83 -10.48 13.59
C ILE A 5 -3.95 -10.83 12.39
N LEU A 6 -3.75 -9.89 11.46
CA LEU A 6 -2.90 -10.09 10.30
C LEU A 6 -1.44 -10.34 10.73
N SER A 7 -0.99 -9.63 11.77
CA SER A 7 0.36 -9.82 12.33
C SER A 7 0.57 -11.17 13.03
N ARG A 8 -0.49 -11.94 13.26
CA ARG A 8 -0.42 -13.28 13.87
C ARG A 8 -0.63 -14.41 12.86
N MET A 9 -1.48 -14.17 11.85
CA MET A 9 -1.88 -15.17 10.86
C MET A 9 -1.05 -15.13 9.58
N TYR A 10 -0.15 -14.15 9.41
CA TYR A 10 0.66 -14.08 8.21
C TYR A 10 1.57 -15.32 8.10
N PRO A 11 1.50 -16.10 6.99
CA PRO A 11 2.22 -17.36 6.84
C PRO A 11 3.72 -17.17 6.53
N CYS A 12 4.35 -16.21 7.19
CA CYS A 12 5.78 -15.91 7.18
C CYS A 12 6.14 -15.30 8.54
N LYS A 13 6.94 -16.01 9.34
CA LYS A 13 7.28 -15.61 10.71
C LYS A 13 7.99 -14.25 10.76
N GLU A 14 9.05 -14.08 9.96
CA GLU A 14 9.85 -12.85 9.96
C GLU A 14 9.02 -11.65 9.48
N CYS A 15 8.20 -11.86 8.44
CA CYS A 15 7.27 -10.86 7.93
C CYS A 15 6.24 -10.45 9.01
N ALA A 16 5.68 -11.43 9.72
CA ALA A 16 4.72 -11.22 10.79
C ALA A 16 5.33 -10.43 11.96
N ASP A 17 6.54 -10.80 12.39
CA ASP A 17 7.26 -10.15 13.48
C ASP A 17 7.67 -8.71 13.10
N HIS A 18 8.14 -8.48 11.88
CA HIS A 18 8.40 -7.13 11.36
C HIS A 18 7.10 -6.31 11.31
N PHE A 19 5.99 -6.90 10.82
CA PHE A 19 4.72 -6.19 10.73
C PHE A 19 4.16 -5.80 12.10
N LYS A 20 4.40 -6.59 13.16
CA LYS A 20 4.06 -6.18 14.53
C LYS A 20 4.75 -4.88 14.93
N GLU A 21 6.05 -4.74 14.61
CA GLU A 21 6.80 -3.52 14.91
C GLU A 21 6.28 -2.33 14.10
N VAL A 22 6.02 -2.55 12.81
CA VAL A 22 5.42 -1.52 11.94
C VAL A 22 4.09 -1.03 12.52
N LEU A 23 3.23 -1.92 13.00
CA LEU A 23 1.95 -1.57 13.63
C LEU A 23 2.11 -0.80 14.95
N ARG A 24 3.17 -1.06 15.74
CA ARG A 24 3.44 -0.31 16.97
C ARG A 24 3.81 1.14 16.68
N SER A 25 4.60 1.35 15.62
CA SER A 25 5.05 2.68 15.21
C SER A 25 4.03 3.43 14.34
N ASN A 26 3.09 2.73 13.71
CA ASN A 26 2.10 3.29 12.78
C ASN A 26 0.68 2.87 13.20
N PRO A 27 0.09 3.53 14.23
CA PRO A 27 -1.23 3.16 14.73
C PRO A 27 -2.29 3.24 13.64
N VAL A 28 -3.17 2.24 13.62
CA VAL A 28 -4.20 2.05 12.61
C VAL A 28 -5.17 3.22 12.60
N GLN A 29 -5.35 3.84 11.43
CA GLN A 29 -6.36 4.85 11.20
C GLN A 29 -7.49 4.21 10.37
N ALA A 30 -8.68 4.10 10.94
CA ALA A 30 -9.80 3.34 10.33
C ALA A 30 -11.17 3.97 10.61
N GLY A 31 -11.24 5.29 10.78
CA GLY A 31 -12.49 6.04 10.95
C GLY A 31 -13.28 6.21 9.66
N SER A 32 -12.64 6.07 8.49
CA SER A 32 -13.31 6.04 7.18
C SER A 32 -12.59 5.15 6.17
N HIS A 33 -13.24 4.86 5.04
CA HIS A 33 -12.61 4.15 3.92
C HIS A 33 -11.35 4.87 3.42
N ALA A 34 -11.45 6.18 3.16
CA ALA A 34 -10.33 6.96 2.64
C ALA A 34 -9.14 6.97 3.61
N GLU A 35 -9.41 7.18 4.90
CA GLU A 35 -8.39 7.17 5.94
C GLU A 35 -7.71 5.80 6.05
N PHE A 36 -8.48 4.71 6.02
CA PHE A 36 -7.94 3.36 6.08
C PHE A 36 -7.12 2.98 4.84
N SER A 37 -7.59 3.35 3.65
CA SER A 37 -6.87 3.12 2.39
C SER A 37 -5.53 3.86 2.37
N GLN A 38 -5.50 5.12 2.81
CA GLN A 38 -4.27 5.91 2.91
C GLN A 38 -3.31 5.30 3.94
N TRP A 39 -3.80 4.97 5.14
CA TRP A 39 -2.98 4.32 6.16
C TRP A 39 -2.36 3.00 5.66
N LEU A 40 -3.15 2.16 5.00
CA LEU A 40 -2.65 0.91 4.40
C LEU A 40 -1.56 1.18 3.37
N CYS A 41 -1.73 2.17 2.50
CA CYS A 41 -0.71 2.54 1.51
C CYS A 41 0.59 2.98 2.18
N HIS A 42 0.52 3.86 3.18
CA HIS A 42 1.69 4.35 3.90
C HIS A 42 2.43 3.21 4.61
N VAL A 43 1.72 2.32 5.28
CA VAL A 43 2.30 1.15 5.95
C VAL A 43 2.92 0.17 4.95
N HIS A 44 2.30 -0.04 3.79
CA HIS A 44 2.89 -0.84 2.71
C HIS A 44 4.23 -0.22 2.24
N ASN A 45 4.29 1.11 2.14
CA ASN A 45 5.51 1.82 1.76
C ASN A 45 6.62 1.77 2.83
N VAL A 46 6.29 1.62 4.11
CA VAL A 46 7.28 1.32 5.17
C VAL A 46 7.97 -0.01 4.86
N VAL A 47 7.19 -1.04 4.52
CA VAL A 47 7.74 -2.35 4.11
C VAL A 47 8.51 -2.24 2.80
N ASN A 48 8.00 -1.53 1.78
CA ASN A 48 8.73 -1.33 0.52
C ASN A 48 10.12 -0.74 0.77
N ARG A 49 10.21 0.28 1.63
CA ARG A 49 11.48 0.89 2.01
C ARG A 49 12.41 -0.12 2.69
N SER A 50 11.90 -0.96 3.60
CA SER A 50 12.73 -1.94 4.32
C SER A 50 13.33 -3.01 3.40
N ILE A 51 12.69 -3.28 2.26
CA ILE A 51 13.15 -4.26 1.27
C ILE A 51 13.59 -3.64 -0.07
N SER A 52 13.88 -2.33 -0.08
CA SER A 52 14.39 -1.59 -1.25
C SER A 52 13.49 -1.66 -2.50
N LYS A 53 12.17 -1.72 -2.32
CA LYS A 53 11.19 -1.58 -3.40
C LYS A 53 10.84 -0.11 -3.66
N PRO A 54 10.44 0.25 -4.89
CA PRO A 54 9.93 1.57 -5.21
C PRO A 54 8.77 1.98 -4.30
N ILE A 55 8.69 3.27 -3.97
CA ILE A 55 7.59 3.83 -3.22
C ILE A 55 6.37 3.98 -4.13
N PHE A 56 5.22 3.49 -3.67
CA PHE A 56 3.96 3.67 -4.37
C PHE A 56 3.37 5.06 -4.07
N PRO A 57 2.90 5.83 -5.07
CA PRO A 57 2.25 7.12 -4.85
C PRO A 57 0.86 6.93 -4.23
N CYS A 58 0.69 7.26 -2.95
CA CYS A 58 -0.56 7.00 -2.21
C CYS A 58 -1.74 7.86 -2.69
N GLU A 59 -1.50 8.91 -3.47
CA GLU A 59 -2.52 9.67 -4.20
C GLU A 59 -3.28 8.78 -5.19
N ARG A 60 -2.67 7.66 -5.63
CA ARG A 60 -3.25 6.69 -6.56
C ARG A 60 -3.79 5.44 -5.88
N VAL A 61 -3.94 5.41 -4.56
CA VAL A 61 -4.41 4.22 -3.84
C VAL A 61 -5.84 3.83 -4.27
N ASP A 62 -6.73 4.80 -4.43
CA ASP A 62 -8.11 4.55 -4.85
C ASP A 62 -8.20 4.19 -6.35
N ALA A 63 -7.36 4.79 -7.19
CA ALA A 63 -7.23 4.37 -8.59
C ALA A 63 -6.84 2.88 -8.71
N ARG A 64 -6.01 2.38 -7.77
CA ARG A 64 -5.47 1.01 -7.82
C ARG A 64 -6.35 -0.03 -7.17
N TRP A 65 -6.98 0.32 -6.06
CA TRP A 65 -7.67 -0.59 -5.14
C TRP A 65 -9.05 -0.09 -4.68
N GLY A 66 -9.43 1.12 -5.07
CA GLY A 66 -10.72 1.72 -4.75
C GLY A 66 -11.85 1.18 -5.63
N LYS A 67 -12.99 1.86 -5.60
CA LYS A 67 -14.17 1.46 -6.37
C LYS A 67 -13.90 1.59 -7.88
N LEU A 68 -14.52 0.71 -8.66
CA LEU A 68 -14.43 0.70 -10.13
C LEU A 68 -15.12 1.92 -10.81
N ASP A 69 -15.64 2.86 -10.04
CA ASP A 69 -16.27 4.09 -10.53
C ASP A 69 -15.19 5.08 -10.97
N CYS A 70 -14.67 4.86 -12.17
CA CYS A 70 -13.60 5.65 -12.77
C CYS A 70 -14.20 6.63 -13.79
N GLU A 71 -14.49 7.86 -13.36
CA GLU A 71 -14.82 8.93 -14.29
C GLU A 71 -13.57 9.31 -15.10
N GLN A 72 -13.71 9.41 -16.43
CA GLN A 72 -12.68 9.94 -17.34
C GLN A 72 -11.28 9.30 -17.19
N ASN A 73 -11.21 7.97 -17.01
CA ASN A 73 -9.96 7.21 -16.90
C ASN A 73 -9.05 7.61 -15.72
N ALA A 74 -9.58 8.28 -14.68
CA ALA A 74 -8.81 8.69 -13.50
C ALA A 74 -8.15 7.53 -12.71
N CYS A 75 -8.52 6.28 -13.01
CA CYS A 75 -7.93 5.07 -12.44
C CYS A 75 -6.75 4.49 -13.24
N GLU A 76 -6.32 5.14 -14.33
CA GLU A 76 -5.14 4.71 -15.07
C GLU A 76 -3.89 4.76 -14.17
N ILE A 77 -3.42 3.59 -13.76
CA ILE A 77 -2.19 3.41 -12.98
C ILE A 77 -0.95 3.74 -13.81
N ILE A 78 -1.10 3.83 -15.14
CA ILE A 78 -0.03 4.02 -16.11
C ILE A 78 0.05 5.49 -16.47
N GLY A 79 1.04 6.20 -15.90
CA GLY A 79 1.59 7.34 -16.63
C GLY A 79 2.32 6.77 -17.84
N SER A 80 1.81 7.02 -19.05
CA SER A 80 2.59 7.08 -20.30
C SER A 80 3.87 6.24 -20.34
N ILE A 81 3.79 5.08 -21.02
CA ILE A 81 4.94 4.66 -21.82
C ILE A 81 5.20 5.80 -22.80
N SER A 82 6.24 6.58 -22.56
CA SER A 82 6.88 7.40 -23.59
C SER A 82 8.38 7.48 -23.31
N ILE A 83 9.07 6.55 -23.98
CA ILE A 83 10.37 6.76 -24.61
C ILE A 83 11.56 6.92 -23.65
N PHE A 84 12.08 5.80 -23.12
CA PHE A 84 13.52 5.48 -23.24
C PHE A 84 13.73 3.98 -23.00
N GLY A 85 14.03 3.27 -24.08
CA GLY A 85 14.97 2.15 -24.07
C GLY A 85 14.48 0.81 -23.53
N LYS A 86 14.50 -0.19 -24.42
CA LYS A 86 14.69 -1.61 -24.09
C LYS A 86 15.83 -1.79 -23.06
N ILE A 87 15.83 -2.96 -22.41
CA ILE A 87 16.84 -3.52 -21.49
C ILE A 87 16.54 -3.08 -20.04
N TRP A 88 15.89 -3.87 -19.18
CA TRP A 88 15.98 -5.32 -18.92
C TRP A 88 14.61 -5.94 -18.68
#